data_AF-A0AB39XUZ6-F1
#
_entry.id   AF-A0AB39XUZ6-F1
#
_cell.length_a   1.000
_cell.length_b   1.000
_cell.length_c   1.000
_cell.angle_alpha   90.00
_cell.angle_beta   90.00
_cell.angle_gamma   90.00
#
_symmetry.space_group_name_H-M   'P 1'
#
loop_
_entity.id
_entity.type
_entity.pdbx_description
1 polymer ?
#
loop_
_entity_poly.entity_id
_entity_poly.type
_entity_poly.pdbx_seq_one_letter_code
_entity_poly.pdbx_strand_id
1 'polypeptide(L)'
;MLLPGESLEHYEMLRQAIFADLAPRSVIEWLLAIDIAELSWEIQRYRLLRHKLLESYRQKAIEAALRRIDMIRIAPEFQGEAEYYTLQNALSWRIDPVARTEIDTRLAAHGFDQLAISTEVYVQAREMFVLFEGLLNAAQTKRMLLLREIRNVRLAAGPAGLRR
;
A
#
# COMPACT_ATOMS: atom_id res chain seq x y z
N MET A 1 3.39 -16.62 -6.50
CA MET A 1 1.95 -16.49 -6.85
C MET A 1 1.63 -15.03 -7.06
N LEU A 2 0.86 -14.72 -8.11
CA LEU A 2 0.37 -13.37 -8.39
C LEU A 2 -0.94 -13.12 -7.64
N LEU A 3 -1.13 -11.89 -7.15
CA LEU A 3 -2.41 -11.45 -6.62
C LEU A 3 -3.35 -11.01 -7.77
N PRO A 4 -4.68 -11.00 -7.55
CA PRO A 4 -5.61 -10.45 -8.54
C PRO A 4 -5.24 -9.02 -8.96
N GLY A 5 -5.19 -8.77 -10.27
CA GLY A 5 -4.78 -7.47 -10.84
C GLY A 5 -3.27 -7.29 -11.04
N GLU A 6 -2.44 -8.24 -10.62
CA GLU A 6 -1.02 -8.25 -10.95
C GLU A 6 -0.75 -8.82 -12.35
N SER A 7 0.22 -8.25 -13.06
CA SER A 7 0.63 -8.70 -14.40
C SER A 7 1.88 -9.56 -14.31
N LEU A 8 1.81 -10.78 -14.85
CA LEU A 8 2.96 -11.68 -14.98
C LEU A 8 4.08 -11.03 -15.81
N GLU A 9 3.70 -10.37 -16.91
CA GLU A 9 4.62 -9.67 -17.80
C GLU A 9 5.40 -8.58 -17.07
N HIS A 10 4.72 -7.77 -16.24
CA HIS A 10 5.38 -6.73 -15.44
C HIS A 10 6.37 -7.32 -14.43
N TYR A 11 5.99 -8.41 -13.78
CA TYR A 11 6.88 -9.12 -12.86
C TYR A 11 8.11 -9.67 -13.60
N GLU A 12 7.91 -10.29 -14.77
CA GLU A 12 9.00 -10.84 -15.57
C GLU A 12 9.95 -9.75 -16.08
N MET A 13 9.42 -8.62 -16.55
CA MET A 13 10.24 -7.46 -16.94
C MET A 13 11.07 -6.92 -15.76
N LEU A 14 10.47 -6.77 -14.57
CA LEU A 14 11.19 -6.34 -13.38
C LEU A 14 12.31 -7.32 -13.04
N ARG A 15 12.00 -8.63 -13.05
CA ARG A 15 12.97 -9.68 -12.76
C ARG A 15 14.13 -9.68 -13.75
N GLN A 16 13.85 -9.58 -15.04
CA GLN A 16 14.87 -9.51 -16.09
C GLN A 16 15.74 -8.27 -15.94
N ALA A 17 15.16 -7.10 -15.64
CA ALA A 17 15.91 -5.88 -15.40
C ALA A 17 16.87 -6.02 -14.20
N ILE A 18 16.40 -6.62 -13.10
CA ILE A 18 17.24 -6.89 -11.92
C ILE A 18 18.37 -7.87 -12.25
N PHE A 19 18.10 -8.93 -13.01
CA PHE A 19 19.14 -9.89 -13.39
C PHE A 19 20.18 -9.28 -14.33
N ALA A 20 19.75 -8.45 -15.28
CA ALA A 20 20.63 -7.74 -16.18
C ALA A 20 21.54 -6.76 -15.42
N ASP A 21 20.99 -6.02 -14.44
CA ASP A 21 21.74 -5.08 -13.61
C ASP A 21 22.73 -5.79 -12.66
N LEU A 22 22.27 -6.86 -12.00
CA LEU A 22 23.12 -7.60 -11.08
C LEU A 22 24.21 -8.40 -11.80
N ALA A 23 23.92 -8.96 -12.98
CA ALA A 23 24.80 -9.84 -13.75
C ALA A 23 25.44 -10.95 -12.87
N PRO A 24 24.64 -11.85 -12.26
CA PRO A 24 25.12 -12.87 -11.35
C PRO A 24 26.15 -13.82 -12.01
N ARG A 25 27.26 -14.08 -11.32
CA ARG A 25 28.44 -14.81 -11.86
C ARG A 25 28.58 -16.24 -11.35
N SER A 26 27.78 -16.62 -10.35
CA SER A 26 27.82 -17.94 -9.72
C SER A 26 26.41 -18.40 -9.36
N VAL A 27 26.25 -19.70 -9.07
CA VAL A 27 24.96 -20.26 -8.63
C VAL A 27 24.46 -19.57 -7.35
N ILE A 28 25.37 -19.24 -6.42
CA ILE A 28 25.02 -18.50 -5.21
C ILE A 28 24.50 -17.11 -5.55
N GLU A 29 25.17 -16.38 -6.45
CA GLU A 29 24.70 -15.07 -6.89
C GLU A 29 23.35 -15.15 -7.62
N TRP A 30 23.09 -16.23 -8.37
CA TRP A 30 21.78 -16.46 -9.00
C TRP A 30 20.65 -16.63 -7.98
N LEU A 31 20.88 -17.42 -6.92
CA LEU A 31 19.89 -17.58 -5.85
C LEU A 31 19.61 -16.23 -5.15
N LEU A 32 20.67 -15.49 -4.81
CA LEU A 32 20.53 -14.17 -4.20
C LEU A 32 19.82 -13.17 -5.12
N ALA A 33 20.08 -13.23 -6.43
CA ALA A 33 19.42 -12.37 -7.42
C ALA A 33 17.92 -12.67 -7.53
N ILE A 34 17.52 -13.95 -7.50
CA ILE A 34 16.12 -14.36 -7.47
C ILE A 34 15.42 -13.76 -6.24
N ASP A 35 16.01 -13.91 -5.06
CA ASP A 35 15.45 -13.36 -3.83
C ASP A 35 15.33 -11.83 -3.87
N ILE A 36 16.31 -11.13 -4.47
CA ILE A 36 16.24 -9.67 -4.68
C ILE A 36 15.09 -9.28 -5.60
N ALA A 37 14.83 -10.06 -6.66
CA ALA A 37 13.72 -9.82 -7.57
C ALA A 37 12.37 -10.02 -6.86
N GLU A 38 12.22 -11.11 -6.11
CA GLU A 38 11.03 -11.38 -5.28
C GLU A 38 10.79 -10.26 -4.26
N LEU A 39 11.80 -9.89 -3.48
CA LEU A 39 11.69 -8.81 -2.50
C LEU A 39 11.33 -7.47 -3.15
N SER A 40 11.85 -7.19 -4.35
CA SER A 40 11.52 -5.97 -5.08
C SER A 40 10.06 -5.96 -5.54
N TRP A 41 9.54 -7.11 -5.97
CA TRP A 41 8.14 -7.28 -6.29
C TRP A 41 7.24 -7.13 -5.06
N GLU A 42 7.60 -7.75 -3.93
CA GLU A 42 6.87 -7.62 -2.67
C GLU A 42 6.80 -6.16 -2.19
N ILE A 43 7.90 -5.40 -2.30
CA ILE A 43 7.91 -3.98 -1.96
C ILE A 43 6.90 -3.19 -2.80
N GLN A 44 6.83 -3.43 -4.12
CA GLN A 44 5.85 -2.77 -4.99
C GLN A 44 4.42 -3.17 -4.61
N ARG A 45 4.18 -4.46 -4.42
CA ARG A 45 2.91 -5.02 -3.96
C ARG A 45 2.44 -4.38 -2.67
N TYR A 46 3.29 -4.31 -1.64
CA TYR A 46 2.92 -3.71 -0.35
C TYR A 46 2.59 -2.23 -0.47
N ARG A 47 3.29 -1.47 -1.33
CA ARG A 47 2.96 -0.05 -1.59
C ARG A 47 1.59 0.10 -2.23
N LEU A 48 1.28 -0.74 -3.22
CA LEU A 48 -0.02 -0.73 -3.91
C LEU A 48 -1.15 -1.12 -2.96
N LEU A 49 -0.98 -2.20 -2.19
CA LEU A 49 -1.96 -2.66 -1.22
C LEU A 49 -2.20 -1.61 -0.11
N ARG A 50 -1.13 -0.97 0.39
CA ARG A 50 -1.25 0.13 1.35
C ARG A 50 -2.06 1.29 0.79
N HIS A 51 -1.83 1.66 -0.48
CA HIS A 51 -2.59 2.73 -1.14
C HIS A 51 -4.07 2.36 -1.32
N LYS A 52 -4.37 1.15 -1.80
CA LYS A 52 -5.75 0.67 -1.96
C LYS A 52 -6.50 0.54 -0.65
N LEU A 53 -5.81 0.13 0.41
CA LEU A 53 -6.40 0.11 1.73
C LEU A 53 -6.75 1.52 2.22
N LEU A 54 -5.90 2.51 1.94
CA LEU A 54 -6.20 3.90 2.31
C LEU A 54 -7.43 4.47 1.61
N GLU A 55 -7.65 4.11 0.35
CA GLU A 55 -8.89 4.48 -0.36
C GLU A 55 -10.13 3.96 0.40
N SER A 56 -10.07 2.73 0.94
CA SER A 56 -11.16 2.14 1.73
C SER A 56 -11.37 2.86 3.06
N TYR A 57 -10.29 3.17 3.80
CA TYR A 57 -10.40 3.92 5.05
C TYR A 57 -10.90 5.35 4.82
N ARG A 58 -10.58 5.97 3.69
CA ARG A 58 -11.11 7.28 3.35
C ARG A 58 -12.63 7.26 3.20
N GLN A 59 -13.19 6.24 2.56
CA GLN A 59 -14.64 6.05 2.52
C GLN A 59 -15.23 5.88 3.94
N LYS A 60 -14.60 5.08 4.80
CA LYS A 60 -15.05 4.87 6.19
C LYS A 60 -14.99 6.14 7.03
N ALA A 61 -13.96 6.97 6.85
CA ALA A 61 -13.84 8.25 7.52
C ALA A 61 -14.95 9.24 7.09
N ILE A 62 -15.27 9.27 5.80
CA ILE A 62 -16.41 10.04 5.27
C ILE A 62 -17.72 9.55 5.86
N GLU A 63 -17.94 8.24 5.90
CA GLU A 63 -19.12 7.64 6.53
C GLU A 63 -19.23 8.02 8.02
N ALA A 64 -18.15 7.92 8.78
CA ALA A 64 -18.11 8.29 10.18
C ALA A 64 -18.40 9.78 10.40
N ALA A 65 -17.87 10.66 9.55
CA ALA A 65 -18.12 12.09 9.60
C ALA A 65 -19.59 12.41 9.24
N LEU A 66 -20.15 11.76 8.22
CA LEU A 66 -21.55 11.88 7.85
C LEU A 66 -22.47 11.42 8.99
N ARG A 67 -22.19 10.29 9.65
CA ARG A 67 -22.96 9.85 10.82
C ARG A 67 -22.95 10.91 11.94
N ARG A 68 -21.82 11.58 12.17
CA ARG A 68 -21.71 12.64 13.17
C ARG A 68 -22.55 13.87 12.85
N ILE A 69 -22.91 14.13 11.58
CA ILE A 69 -23.77 15.28 11.23
C ILE A 69 -25.23 14.87 10.98
N ASP A 70 -25.47 13.68 10.44
CA ASP A 70 -26.78 13.22 9.99
C ASP A 70 -27.60 12.60 11.11
N MET A 71 -26.94 11.99 12.11
CA MET A 71 -27.63 11.28 13.18
C MET A 71 -27.98 12.17 14.38
N ILE A 72 -27.45 13.38 14.47
CA ILE A 72 -27.73 14.31 15.58
C ILE A 72 -29.18 14.80 15.40
N ARG A 73 -30.13 14.15 16.09
CA ARG A 73 -31.59 14.42 16.14
C ARG A 73 -32.48 13.50 15.27
N ILE A 74 -31.97 12.37 14.77
CA ILE A 74 -32.83 11.33 14.18
C ILE A 74 -33.62 10.64 15.31
N ALA A 75 -34.94 10.58 15.18
CA ALA A 75 -35.77 9.82 16.13
C ALA A 75 -35.48 8.32 16.00
N PRO A 76 -35.53 7.53 17.10
CA PRO A 76 -35.12 6.12 17.11
C PRO A 76 -35.75 5.26 16.01
N GLU A 77 -37.02 5.50 15.68
CA GLU A 77 -37.78 4.80 14.65
C GLU A 77 -37.25 5.00 13.22
N PHE A 78 -36.46 6.06 12.97
CA PHE A 78 -35.88 6.36 11.65
C PHE A 78 -34.38 6.08 11.57
N GLN A 79 -33.75 5.54 12.62
CA GLN A 79 -32.31 5.31 12.65
C GLN A 79 -31.83 4.38 11.52
N GLY A 80 -32.56 3.30 11.24
CA GLY A 80 -32.19 2.35 10.17
C GLY A 80 -32.20 2.98 8.77
N GLU A 81 -33.19 3.82 8.47
CA GLU A 81 -33.25 4.55 7.20
C GLU A 81 -32.10 5.56 7.10
N ALA A 82 -31.84 6.29 8.18
CA ALA A 82 -30.78 7.28 8.22
C ALA A 82 -29.38 6.64 8.09
N GLU A 83 -29.15 5.47 8.69
CA GLU A 83 -27.94 4.67 8.50
C GLU A 83 -27.78 4.22 7.04
N TYR A 84 -28.86 3.74 6.42
CA TYR A 84 -28.85 3.36 5.01
C TYR A 84 -28.46 4.53 4.11
N TYR A 85 -29.07 5.70 4.28
CA TYR A 85 -28.72 6.90 3.50
C TYR A 85 -27.28 7.35 3.73
N THR A 86 -26.80 7.27 4.97
CA THR A 86 -25.41 7.61 5.30
C THR A 86 -24.41 6.71 4.55
N LEU A 87 -24.69 5.40 4.51
CA LEU A 87 -23.87 4.45 3.77
C LEU A 87 -23.89 4.72 2.27
N GLN A 88 -25.07 5.01 1.69
CA GLN A 88 -25.20 5.36 0.27
C GLN A 88 -24.42 6.64 -0.05
N ASN A 89 -24.49 7.67 0.80
CA ASN A 89 -23.74 8.91 0.61
C ASN A 89 -22.22 8.65 0.62
N ALA A 90 -21.71 7.84 1.56
CA ALA A 90 -20.30 7.48 1.59
C ALA A 90 -19.85 6.68 0.35
N LEU A 91 -20.72 5.80 -0.17
CA LEU A 91 -20.47 5.08 -1.42
C LEU A 91 -20.46 6.02 -2.63
N SER A 92 -21.47 6.91 -2.74
CA SER A 92 -21.57 7.92 -3.80
C SER A 92 -20.36 8.85 -3.79
N TRP A 93 -19.91 9.30 -2.61
CA TRP A 93 -18.68 10.08 -2.44
C TRP A 93 -17.46 9.41 -3.08
N ARG A 94 -17.39 8.07 -3.04
CA ARG A 94 -16.28 7.32 -3.65
C ARG A 94 -16.37 7.26 -5.17
N ILE A 95 -17.57 7.07 -5.74
CA ILE A 95 -17.73 6.74 -7.16
C ILE A 95 -18.20 7.90 -8.04
N ASP A 96 -18.84 8.91 -7.47
CA ASP A 96 -19.40 10.07 -8.18
C ASP A 96 -18.66 11.37 -7.80
N PRO A 97 -17.97 12.03 -8.75
CA PRO A 97 -17.28 13.29 -8.52
C PRO A 97 -18.19 14.45 -8.08
N VAL A 98 -19.45 14.47 -8.53
CA VAL A 98 -20.41 15.52 -8.15
C VAL A 98 -20.80 15.33 -6.69
N ALA A 99 -21.28 14.12 -6.33
CA ALA A 99 -21.58 13.77 -4.94
C ALA A 99 -20.38 13.99 -4.01
N ARG A 100 -19.15 13.67 -4.47
CA ARG A 100 -17.93 13.93 -3.71
C ARG A 100 -17.79 15.40 -3.35
N THR A 101 -17.95 16.29 -4.33
CA THR A 101 -17.79 17.74 -4.14
C THR A 101 -18.85 18.29 -3.19
N GLU A 102 -20.09 17.85 -3.34
CA GLU A 102 -21.20 18.24 -2.47
C GLU A 102 -21.00 17.76 -1.03
N ILE A 103 -20.65 16.49 -0.85
CA ILE A 103 -20.40 15.89 0.47
C ILE A 103 -19.18 16.54 1.14
N ASP A 104 -18.09 16.75 0.42
CA ASP A 104 -16.91 17.42 0.98
C ASP A 104 -17.24 18.85 1.43
N THR A 105 -18.03 19.59 0.64
CA THR A 105 -18.48 20.94 1.01
C THR A 105 -19.37 20.92 2.24
N ARG A 106 -20.32 19.98 2.30
CA ARG A 106 -21.21 19.77 3.44
C ARG A 106 -20.42 19.45 4.71
N LEU A 107 -19.51 18.49 4.63
CA LEU A 107 -18.66 18.09 5.75
C LEU A 107 -17.79 19.25 6.24
N ALA A 108 -17.18 20.01 5.34
CA ALA A 108 -16.38 21.18 5.68
C ALA A 108 -17.18 22.25 6.41
N ALA A 109 -18.44 22.49 6.01
CA ALA A 109 -19.34 23.42 6.70
C ALA A 109 -19.63 23.02 8.17
N HIS A 110 -19.42 21.73 8.51
CA HIS A 110 -19.54 21.20 9.87
C HIS A 110 -18.18 20.95 10.56
N GLY A 111 -17.08 21.49 10.02
CA GLY A 111 -15.73 21.38 10.61
C GLY A 111 -14.99 20.09 10.25
N PHE A 112 -15.52 19.26 9.35
CA PHE A 112 -14.85 18.08 8.81
C PHE A 112 -14.17 18.41 7.48
N ASP A 113 -13.13 19.25 7.53
CA ASP A 113 -12.31 19.56 6.36
C ASP A 113 -11.43 18.36 5.93
N GLN A 114 -10.69 18.53 4.83
CA GLN A 114 -9.83 17.46 4.28
C GLN A 114 -8.75 17.00 5.28
N LEU A 115 -8.27 17.88 6.15
CA LEU A 115 -7.25 17.55 7.15
C LEU A 115 -7.87 16.74 8.30
N ALA A 116 -9.05 17.12 8.77
CA ALA A 116 -9.81 16.38 9.77
C ALA A 116 -10.17 14.96 9.26
N ILE A 117 -10.64 14.85 8.01
CA ILE A 117 -10.92 13.55 7.39
C ILE A 117 -9.64 12.72 7.27
N SER A 118 -8.53 13.32 6.82
CA SER A 118 -7.25 12.62 6.72
C SER A 118 -6.77 12.12 8.08
N THR A 119 -6.95 12.92 9.14
CA THR A 119 -6.60 12.53 10.51
C THR A 119 -7.43 11.33 10.97
N GLU A 120 -8.74 11.35 10.72
CA GLU A 120 -9.63 10.22 11.02
C GLU A 120 -9.21 8.96 10.24
N VAL A 121 -8.82 9.08 8.97
CA VAL A 121 -8.23 7.97 8.20
C VAL A 121 -7.01 7.38 8.90
N TYR A 122 -6.07 8.21 9.35
CA TYR A 122 -4.87 7.74 10.05
C TYR A 122 -5.20 7.05 11.38
N VAL A 123 -6.15 7.59 12.14
CA VAL A 123 -6.60 6.98 13.40
C VAL A 123 -7.21 5.60 13.14
N GLN A 124 -8.13 5.50 12.17
CA GLN A 124 -8.79 4.25 11.83
C GLN A 124 -7.84 3.21 11.21
N ALA A 125 -6.87 3.64 10.40
CA ALA A 125 -5.96 2.76 9.68
C ALA A 125 -4.66 2.43 10.45
N ARG A 126 -4.50 2.93 11.67
CA ARG A 126 -3.23 2.90 12.44
C ARG A 126 -2.58 1.52 12.47
N GLU A 127 -3.33 0.48 12.83
CA GLU A 127 -2.79 -0.88 12.96
C GLU A 127 -2.30 -1.42 11.61
N MET A 128 -3.07 -1.18 10.56
CA MET A 128 -2.71 -1.61 9.21
C MET A 128 -1.51 -0.85 8.66
N PHE A 129 -1.37 0.44 8.99
CA PHE A 129 -0.18 1.20 8.67
C PHE A 129 1.06 0.59 9.32
N VAL A 130 1.01 0.30 10.62
CA VAL A 130 2.12 -0.33 11.34
C VAL A 130 2.49 -1.67 10.69
N LEU A 131 1.50 -2.48 10.30
CA LEU A 131 1.72 -3.74 9.59
C LEU A 131 2.46 -3.53 8.26
N PHE A 132 1.95 -2.64 7.40
CA PHE A 132 2.58 -2.39 6.09
C PHE A 132 3.97 -1.77 6.20
N GLU A 133 4.19 -0.86 7.16
CA GLU A 133 5.52 -0.32 7.43
C GLU A 133 6.48 -1.43 7.88
N GLY A 134 6.03 -2.34 8.76
CA GLY A 134 6.81 -3.51 9.17
C GLY A 134 7.21 -4.40 7.99
N LEU A 135 6.24 -4.74 7.13
CA LEU A 135 6.47 -5.55 5.93
C LEU A 135 7.44 -4.87 4.95
N LEU A 136 7.23 -3.58 4.68
CA LEU A 136 8.09 -2.79 3.79
C LEU A 136 9.52 -2.69 4.31
N ASN A 137 9.68 -2.38 5.60
CA ASN A 137 10.99 -2.25 6.23
C ASN A 137 11.73 -3.60 6.25
N ALA A 138 11.03 -4.70 6.56
CA ALA A 138 11.62 -6.03 6.55
C ALA A 138 12.10 -6.41 5.13
N ALA A 139 11.27 -6.20 4.11
CA ALA A 139 11.63 -6.52 2.72
C ALA A 139 12.79 -5.66 2.21
N GLN A 140 12.76 -4.35 2.49
CA GLN A 140 13.84 -3.43 2.12
C GLN A 140 15.17 -3.77 2.80
N THR A 141 15.11 -4.09 4.10
CA THR A 141 16.29 -4.47 4.88
C THR A 141 16.91 -5.75 4.34
N LYS A 142 16.10 -6.80 4.11
CA LYS A 142 16.58 -8.06 3.51
C LYS A 142 17.21 -7.81 2.16
N ARG A 143 16.56 -7.04 1.28
CA ARG A 143 17.10 -6.73 -0.06
C ARG A 143 18.46 -6.03 0.02
N MET A 144 18.60 -5.07 0.94
CA MET A 144 19.87 -4.38 1.17
C MET A 144 20.97 -5.35 1.65
N LEU A 145 20.64 -6.31 2.51
CA LEU A 145 21.58 -7.33 2.97
C LEU A 145 22.04 -8.26 1.84
N LEU A 146 21.12 -8.73 0.99
CA LEU A 146 21.46 -9.60 -0.14
C LEU A 146 22.34 -8.87 -1.17
N LEU A 147 22.07 -7.60 -1.46
CA LEU A 147 22.91 -6.77 -2.32
C LEU A 147 24.34 -6.61 -1.77
N ARG A 148 24.47 -6.47 -0.45
CA ARG A 148 25.78 -6.45 0.23
C ARG A 148 26.45 -7.82 0.13
N GLU A 149 25.71 -8.90 0.27
CA GLU A 149 26.27 -10.25 0.18
C GLU A 149 26.80 -10.59 -1.20
N ILE A 150 26.09 -10.21 -2.28
CA ILE A 150 26.61 -10.34 -3.65
C ILE A 150 27.95 -9.59 -3.78
N ARG A 151 28.05 -8.38 -3.21
CA ARG A 151 29.30 -7.61 -3.21
C ARG A 151 30.41 -8.34 -2.45
N ASN A 152 30.11 -8.91 -1.29
CA ASN A 152 31.07 -9.65 -0.47
C ASN A 152 31.59 -10.90 -1.18
N VAL A 153 30.69 -11.70 -1.76
CA VAL A 153 31.03 -12.90 -2.53
C VAL A 153 31.98 -12.54 -3.68
N ARG A 154 31.71 -11.44 -4.40
CA ARG A 154 32.57 -10.97 -5.49
C ARG A 154 33.95 -10.52 -5.03
N LEU A 155 34.04 -9.87 -3.87
CA LEU A 155 35.32 -9.45 -3.29
C LEU A 155 36.14 -10.66 -2.80
N ALA A 156 35.47 -11.65 -2.18
CA ALA A 156 36.10 -12.89 -1.76
C ALA A 156 36.59 -13.74 -2.95
N ALA A 157 35.87 -13.68 -4.08
CA ALA A 157 36.24 -14.30 -5.34
C ALA A 157 37.25 -13.47 -6.18
N GLY A 158 38.02 -12.57 -5.56
CA GLY A 158 39.08 -11.79 -6.19
C GLY A 158 39.98 -12.62 -7.14
N PRO A 159 40.65 -11.98 -8.11
CA PRO A 159 41.03 -12.61 -9.38
C PRO A 159 41.69 -13.97 -9.16
N ALA A 160 41.02 -15.03 -9.61
CA ALA A 160 41.63 -16.32 -9.84
C ALA A 160 42.66 -16.16 -10.99
N GLY A 161 43.81 -15.58 -10.67
CA GLY A 161 44.93 -15.37 -11.56
C GLY A 161 46.21 -15.40 -10.74
N LEU A 162 47.08 -16.36 -11.06
CA LEU A 162 48.41 -16.62 -10.48
C LEU A 162 48.43 -17.49 -9.21
N ARG A 163 47.98 -18.74 -9.32
CA ARG A 163 48.75 -19.84 -8.73
C ARG A 163 49.24 -20.72 -9.88
N ARG A 164 50.53 -20.56 -10.17
CA ARG A 164 51.34 -21.49 -10.98
C ARG A 164 51.48 -22.82 -10.24
#